data_AF-A0A067CGP2-F1
#
_entry.id   AF-A0A067CGP2-F1
#
_cell.length_a   1.000
_cell.length_b   1.000
_cell.length_c   1.000
_cell.angle_alpha   90.00
_cell.angle_beta   90.00
_cell.angle_gamma   90.00
#
_symmetry.space_group_name_H-M   'P 1'
#
loop_
_entity.id
_entity.type
_entity.pdbx_description
1 polymer ?
#
loop_
_entity_poly.entity_id
_entity_poly.type
_entity_poly.pdbx_seq_one_letter_code
_entity_poly.pdbx_strand_id
1 'polypeptide(L)'
;MMRAPMQRLKDKMSICERTLMSHHTPAATVVKALANVSDTVMELHGLGQLDVAKCIHEFNLIADTVFLQLDNTNPQVLASVCELLRALSVCCGESLRPTADAVIIDILGLCGHSARNVAFHAKECLAQWTQQTSYALLPIVTIPDARFKSPQDYVRYAYHFALQVPTICDQWQPAEIAPYHEEIFQLLSACILDDNTTIRVGGFKALSGLFEFQRHEMKMSATLLAESYLGAIPKHIIHEIVRELPQSLLAQTVSAYHARQSHAAPAPKYRPQELMYQTPRRQQAPKSFQSRMMLAKESPAIAPSTYFAHRRPLQEATGLRSRRPRPPLFASTDNTATVAITRWDRFGKLCRMGGRGCRWLVDQVLPRRVQRWLIFWITVVSVVFTLVSVVYWVMLAPAYV
;
A
#
# COMPACT_ATOMS: atom_id res chain seq x y z
N MET A 1 49.34 -0.36 -6.96
CA MET A 1 48.42 0.62 -6.33
C MET A 1 47.09 -0.06 -6.08
N MET A 2 46.74 -0.34 -4.82
CA MET A 2 45.40 -0.83 -4.46
C MET A 2 44.40 0.31 -4.68
N ARG A 3 43.38 0.11 -5.53
CA ARG A 3 42.30 1.10 -5.73
C ARG A 3 41.54 1.27 -4.41
N ALA A 4 41.06 2.49 -4.15
CA ALA A 4 40.22 2.76 -2.98
C ALA A 4 39.00 1.81 -2.98
N PRO A 5 38.62 1.22 -1.83
CA PRO A 5 37.57 0.20 -1.76
C PRO A 5 36.23 0.61 -2.40
N MET A 6 35.80 1.85 -2.19
CA MET A 6 34.57 2.38 -2.80
C MET A 6 34.68 2.64 -4.31
N GLN A 7 35.89 2.93 -4.81
CA GLN A 7 36.10 3.07 -6.26
C GLN A 7 35.92 1.72 -6.98
N ARG A 8 36.36 0.62 -6.35
CA ARG A 8 36.11 -0.74 -6.87
C ARG A 8 34.61 -1.00 -6.99
N LEU A 9 33.81 -0.66 -5.99
CA LEU A 9 32.36 -0.84 -6.03
C LEU A 9 31.71 -0.03 -7.16
N LYS A 10 32.07 1.26 -7.28
CA LYS A 10 31.62 2.14 -8.35
C LYS A 10 31.92 1.57 -9.74
N ASP A 11 33.16 1.10 -9.95
CA ASP A 11 33.57 0.50 -11.22
C ASP A 11 32.71 -0.74 -11.55
N LYS A 12 32.40 -1.58 -10.54
CA LYS A 12 31.53 -2.75 -10.70
C LYS A 12 30.09 -2.38 -11.05
N MET A 13 29.52 -1.37 -10.38
CA MET A 13 28.17 -0.86 -10.68
C MET A 13 28.07 -0.30 -12.11
N SER A 14 29.06 0.46 -12.56
CA SER A 14 29.11 0.98 -13.94
C SER A 14 29.27 -0.12 -15.00
N ILE A 15 30.07 -1.16 -14.71
CA ILE A 15 30.15 -2.34 -15.59
C ILE A 15 28.81 -3.08 -15.63
N CYS A 16 28.16 -3.23 -14.47
CA CYS A 16 26.85 -3.86 -14.37
C CYS A 16 25.81 -3.13 -15.22
N GLU A 17 25.68 -1.81 -15.07
CA GLU A 17 24.76 -0.99 -15.86
C GLU A 17 24.96 -1.19 -17.37
N ARG A 18 26.21 -1.08 -17.86
CA ARG A 18 26.51 -1.28 -19.28
C ARG A 18 26.14 -2.68 -19.77
N THR A 19 26.35 -3.69 -18.92
CA THR A 19 26.02 -5.09 -19.22
C THR A 19 24.50 -5.28 -19.33
N LEU A 20 23.74 -4.66 -18.42
CA LEU A 20 22.27 -4.71 -18.37
C LEU A 20 21.61 -3.97 -19.53
N MET A 21 22.21 -2.89 -20.02
CA MET A 21 21.70 -2.10 -21.14
C MET A 21 21.91 -2.75 -22.51
N SER A 22 22.87 -3.66 -22.63
CA SER A 22 23.19 -4.28 -23.91
C SER A 22 22.23 -5.43 -24.25
N HIS A 23 21.46 -5.26 -25.33
CA HIS A 23 20.45 -6.23 -25.80
C HIS A 23 21.03 -7.59 -26.24
N HIS A 24 22.34 -7.66 -26.52
CA HIS A 24 23.00 -8.87 -26.99
C HIS A 24 23.81 -9.58 -25.90
N THR A 25 23.79 -9.07 -24.67
CA THR A 25 24.56 -9.66 -23.58
C THR A 25 23.95 -11.01 -23.18
N PRO A 26 24.73 -12.10 -23.15
CA PRO A 26 24.25 -13.38 -22.64
C PRO A 26 23.79 -13.27 -21.19
N ALA A 27 22.73 -14.00 -20.82
CA ALA A 27 22.18 -14.00 -19.47
C ALA A 27 23.23 -14.36 -18.40
N ALA A 28 24.14 -15.29 -18.68
CA ALA A 28 25.22 -15.67 -17.76
C ALA A 28 26.15 -14.47 -17.43
N THR A 29 26.41 -13.59 -18.39
CA THR A 29 27.22 -12.38 -18.19
C THR A 29 26.46 -11.36 -17.35
N VAL A 30 25.16 -11.21 -17.57
CA VAL A 30 24.28 -10.37 -16.74
C VAL A 30 24.28 -10.85 -15.28
N VAL A 31 24.05 -12.15 -15.07
CA VAL A 31 24.09 -12.80 -13.75
C VAL A 31 25.42 -12.52 -13.05
N LYS A 32 26.54 -12.74 -13.75
CA LYS A 32 27.88 -12.47 -13.20
C LYS A 32 28.09 -11.00 -12.85
N ALA A 33 27.56 -10.07 -13.64
CA ALA A 33 27.68 -8.65 -13.37
C ALA A 33 26.90 -8.24 -12.11
N LEU A 34 25.67 -8.72 -11.94
CA LEU A 34 24.86 -8.52 -10.75
C LEU A 34 25.51 -9.14 -9.49
N ALA A 35 25.97 -10.38 -9.59
CA ALA A 35 26.66 -11.08 -8.51
C ALA A 35 27.94 -10.35 -8.08
N ASN A 36 28.75 -9.86 -9.03
CA ASN A 36 29.94 -9.08 -8.70
C ASN A 36 29.64 -7.82 -7.87
N VAL A 37 28.50 -7.16 -8.10
CA VAL A 37 28.09 -6.01 -7.29
C VAL A 37 27.69 -6.49 -5.90
N SER A 38 26.82 -7.51 -5.81
CA SER A 38 26.40 -8.12 -4.54
C SER A 38 27.59 -8.54 -3.67
N ASP A 39 28.50 -9.34 -4.23
CA ASP A 39 29.68 -9.86 -3.53
C ASP A 39 30.58 -8.73 -3.05
N THR A 40 30.77 -7.68 -3.87
CA THR A 40 31.60 -6.53 -3.50
C THR A 40 30.96 -5.72 -2.37
N VAL A 41 29.63 -5.51 -2.39
CA VAL A 41 28.92 -4.81 -1.30
C VAL A 41 29.05 -5.59 0.01
N MET A 42 28.81 -6.91 -0.03
CA MET A 42 28.94 -7.78 1.14
C MET A 42 30.37 -7.85 1.68
N GLU A 43 31.37 -7.97 0.79
CA GLU A 43 32.80 -7.95 1.14
C GLU A 43 33.17 -6.64 1.86
N LEU A 44 32.79 -5.50 1.29
CA LEU A 44 33.09 -4.19 1.90
C LEU A 44 32.37 -3.99 3.24
N HIS A 45 31.13 -4.47 3.35
CA HIS A 45 30.38 -4.41 4.61
C HIS A 45 31.05 -5.27 5.69
N GLY A 46 31.41 -6.52 5.37
CA GLY A 46 32.10 -7.42 6.30
C GLY A 46 33.47 -6.93 6.75
N LEU A 47 34.15 -6.14 5.91
CA LEU A 47 35.43 -5.49 6.25
C LEU A 47 35.25 -4.14 6.99
N GLY A 48 34.02 -3.67 7.20
CA GLY A 48 33.75 -2.36 7.81
C GLY A 48 34.18 -1.17 6.95
N GLN A 49 34.32 -1.38 5.63
CA GLN A 49 34.80 -0.38 4.68
C GLN A 49 33.69 0.20 3.78
N LEU A 50 32.45 -0.27 3.95
CA LEU A 50 31.31 0.19 3.16
C LEU A 50 30.82 1.55 3.66
N ASP A 51 30.94 2.57 2.81
CA ASP A 51 30.22 3.83 2.99
C ASP A 51 28.79 3.65 2.45
N VAL A 52 27.83 3.46 3.36
CA VAL A 52 26.42 3.17 3.04
C VAL A 52 25.79 4.28 2.19
N ALA A 53 26.04 5.55 2.52
CA ALA A 53 25.47 6.67 1.81
C ALA A 53 25.97 6.73 0.36
N LYS A 54 27.27 6.53 0.15
CA LYS A 54 27.85 6.44 -1.20
C LYS A 54 27.39 5.20 -1.95
N CYS A 55 27.28 4.05 -1.29
CA CYS A 55 26.78 2.81 -1.89
C CYS A 55 25.36 3.00 -2.46
N ILE A 56 24.45 3.59 -1.67
CA ILE A 56 23.07 3.87 -2.11
C ILE A 56 23.07 4.89 -3.24
N HIS A 57 23.86 5.96 -3.14
CA HIS A 57 23.94 6.96 -4.20
C HIS A 57 24.35 6.33 -5.53
N GLU A 58 25.42 5.55 -5.55
CA GLU A 58 25.92 4.90 -6.77
C GLU A 58 24.95 3.81 -7.27
N PHE A 59 24.29 3.07 -6.36
CA PHE A 59 23.26 2.11 -6.75
C PHE A 59 22.05 2.80 -7.40
N ASN A 60 21.61 3.94 -6.86
CA ASN A 60 20.49 4.69 -7.40
C ASN A 60 20.74 5.17 -8.84
N LEU A 61 22.00 5.38 -9.24
CA LEU A 61 22.34 5.72 -10.62
C LEU A 61 22.05 4.58 -11.60
N ILE A 62 22.07 3.33 -11.14
CA ILE A 62 21.86 2.13 -11.96
C ILE A 62 20.54 1.41 -11.63
N ALA A 63 19.76 1.92 -10.68
CA ALA A 63 18.59 1.24 -10.11
C ALA A 63 17.51 0.99 -11.16
N ASP A 64 17.22 1.98 -12.02
CA ASP A 64 16.24 1.83 -13.11
C ASP A 64 16.60 0.67 -14.04
N THR A 65 17.89 0.53 -14.36
CA THR A 65 18.45 -0.51 -15.21
C THR A 65 18.31 -1.89 -14.59
N VAL A 66 18.52 -1.98 -13.27
CA VAL A 66 18.29 -3.21 -12.49
C VAL A 66 16.81 -3.53 -12.41
N PHE A 67 15.95 -2.54 -12.16
CA PHE A 67 14.50 -2.74 -12.04
C PHE A 67 13.86 -3.16 -13.36
N LEU A 68 14.38 -2.73 -14.50
CA LEU A 68 13.97 -3.24 -15.82
C LEU A 68 14.19 -4.76 -15.95
N GLN A 69 15.15 -5.34 -15.21
CA GLN A 69 15.38 -6.78 -15.23
C GLN A 69 14.35 -7.57 -14.43
N LEU A 70 13.54 -6.94 -13.56
CA LEU A 70 12.44 -7.63 -12.87
C LEU A 70 11.34 -8.08 -13.84
N ASP A 71 11.28 -7.47 -15.04
CA ASP A 71 10.41 -7.88 -16.14
C ASP A 71 11.07 -8.91 -17.09
N ASN A 72 12.29 -9.37 -16.78
CA ASN A 72 13.04 -10.30 -17.63
C ASN A 72 12.41 -11.71 -17.58
N THR A 73 12.44 -12.41 -18.71
CA THR A 73 11.92 -13.78 -18.81
C THR A 73 12.92 -14.83 -18.32
N ASN A 74 14.20 -14.47 -18.20
CA ASN A 74 15.24 -15.41 -17.78
C ASN A 74 15.25 -15.58 -16.24
N PRO A 75 14.96 -16.79 -15.71
CA PRO A 75 14.89 -17.02 -14.28
C PRO A 75 16.22 -16.81 -13.53
N GLN A 76 17.37 -17.03 -14.18
CA GLN A 76 18.67 -16.85 -13.53
C GLN A 76 18.95 -15.36 -13.27
N VAL A 77 18.55 -14.50 -14.21
CA VAL A 77 18.67 -13.05 -14.06
C VAL A 77 17.76 -12.56 -12.94
N LEU A 78 16.49 -12.99 -12.92
CA LEU A 78 15.55 -12.63 -11.84
C LEU A 78 16.07 -13.02 -10.45
N ALA A 79 16.57 -14.25 -10.30
CA ALA A 79 17.16 -14.72 -9.04
C ALA A 79 18.35 -13.85 -8.61
N SER A 80 19.23 -13.48 -9.56
CA SER A 80 20.39 -12.63 -9.28
C SER A 80 20.01 -11.20 -8.89
N VAL A 81 18.92 -10.66 -9.44
CA VAL A 81 18.38 -9.36 -9.04
C VAL A 81 17.86 -9.43 -7.60
N CYS A 82 17.08 -10.46 -7.25
CA CYS A 82 16.61 -10.67 -5.88
C CYS A 82 17.78 -10.81 -4.90
N GLU A 83 18.84 -11.52 -5.28
CA GLU A 83 20.03 -11.69 -4.44
C GLU A 83 20.79 -10.36 -4.22
N LEU A 84 20.97 -9.56 -5.27
CA LEU A 84 21.56 -8.23 -5.15
C LEU A 84 20.75 -7.33 -4.22
N LEU A 85 19.43 -7.30 -4.40
CA LEU A 85 18.51 -6.51 -3.56
C LEU A 85 18.49 -6.96 -2.10
N ARG A 86 18.62 -8.26 -1.85
CA ARG A 86 18.80 -8.82 -0.51
C ARG A 86 20.13 -8.37 0.09
N ALA A 87 21.23 -8.49 -0.65
CA ALA A 87 22.56 -8.09 -0.18
C ALA A 87 22.63 -6.59 0.17
N LEU A 88 22.01 -5.75 -0.65
CA LEU A 88 21.88 -4.31 -0.37
C LEU A 88 21.09 -4.07 0.93
N SER A 89 20.01 -4.82 1.19
CA SER A 89 19.24 -4.66 2.43
C SER A 89 20.06 -5.04 3.66
N VAL A 90 20.80 -6.15 3.60
CA VAL A 90 21.72 -6.56 4.67
C VAL A 90 22.73 -5.46 5.00
N CYS A 91 23.27 -4.81 3.98
CA CYS A 91 24.39 -3.89 4.15
C CYS A 91 23.95 -2.43 4.42
N CYS A 92 22.78 -2.04 3.92
CA CYS A 92 22.29 -0.65 3.96
C CYS A 92 21.12 -0.43 4.93
N GLY A 93 20.46 -1.49 5.40
CA GLY A 93 19.33 -1.43 6.33
C GLY A 93 18.21 -0.51 5.85
N GLU A 94 17.66 0.30 6.75
CA GLU A 94 16.59 1.28 6.49
C GLU A 94 16.95 2.32 5.42
N SER A 95 18.22 2.59 5.19
CA SER A 95 18.62 3.57 4.15
C SER A 95 18.25 3.09 2.73
N LEU A 96 17.97 1.79 2.55
CA LEU A 96 17.50 1.21 1.28
C LEU A 96 15.98 1.39 1.06
N ARG A 97 15.21 1.83 2.05
CA ARG A 97 13.74 1.88 1.96
C ARG A 97 13.16 2.51 0.68
N PRO A 98 13.69 3.62 0.13
CA PRO A 98 13.17 4.18 -1.12
C PRO A 98 13.26 3.20 -2.31
N THR A 99 14.29 2.36 -2.34
CA THR A 99 14.43 1.27 -3.33
C THR A 99 13.42 0.17 -3.05
N ALA A 100 13.25 -0.22 -1.78
CA ALA A 100 12.29 -1.26 -1.41
C ALA A 100 10.85 -0.85 -1.79
N ASP A 101 10.44 0.37 -1.47
CA ASP A 101 9.14 0.95 -1.82
C ASP A 101 8.85 0.89 -3.32
N ALA A 102 9.87 1.12 -4.15
CA ALA A 102 9.72 1.19 -5.60
C ALA A 102 9.43 -0.18 -6.24
N VAL A 103 9.90 -1.28 -5.64
CA VAL A 103 9.85 -2.62 -6.28
C VAL A 103 9.22 -3.72 -5.42
N ILE A 104 8.74 -3.40 -4.22
CA ILE A 104 8.18 -4.39 -3.29
C ILE A 104 7.07 -5.24 -3.91
N ILE A 105 6.17 -4.65 -4.71
CA ILE A 105 5.10 -5.38 -5.39
C ILE A 105 5.68 -6.46 -6.33
N ASP A 106 6.77 -6.12 -7.03
CA ASP A 106 7.39 -7.04 -7.99
C ASP A 106 8.12 -8.17 -7.24
N ILE A 107 8.84 -7.86 -6.15
CA ILE A 107 9.47 -8.88 -5.28
C ILE A 107 8.43 -9.82 -4.66
N LEU A 108 7.33 -9.28 -4.15
CA LEU A 108 6.23 -10.08 -3.61
C LEU A 108 5.60 -10.98 -4.68
N GLY A 109 5.43 -10.46 -5.90
CA GLY A 109 4.97 -11.26 -7.04
C GLY A 109 5.94 -12.39 -7.41
N LEU A 110 7.26 -12.14 -7.35
CA LEU A 110 8.28 -13.15 -7.63
C LEU A 110 8.34 -14.26 -6.58
N CYS A 111 7.84 -14.05 -5.36
CA CYS A 111 7.75 -15.11 -4.35
C CYS A 111 6.87 -16.29 -4.81
N GLY A 112 5.88 -16.02 -5.66
CA GLY A 112 5.01 -17.02 -6.28
C GLY A 112 5.47 -17.53 -7.65
N HIS A 113 6.69 -17.21 -8.07
CA HIS A 113 7.19 -17.55 -9.40
C HIS A 113 7.31 -19.07 -9.63
N SER A 114 7.05 -19.53 -10.86
CA SER A 114 7.06 -20.96 -11.22
C SER A 114 8.43 -21.62 -11.07
N ALA A 115 9.50 -20.88 -11.40
CA ALA A 115 10.86 -21.31 -11.18
C ALA A 115 11.23 -21.25 -9.69
N ARG A 116 11.44 -22.42 -9.07
CA ARG A 116 11.74 -22.57 -7.63
C ARG A 116 12.89 -21.69 -7.15
N ASN A 117 13.94 -21.55 -7.97
CA ASN A 117 15.11 -20.74 -7.60
C ASN A 117 14.74 -19.25 -7.43
N VAL A 118 13.95 -18.69 -8.35
CA VAL A 118 13.49 -17.30 -8.27
C VAL A 118 12.62 -17.10 -7.04
N ALA A 119 11.65 -17.99 -6.84
CA ALA A 119 10.77 -17.93 -5.67
C ALA A 119 11.54 -18.03 -4.34
N PHE A 120 12.59 -18.84 -4.28
CA PHE A 120 13.45 -18.96 -3.11
C PHE A 120 14.17 -17.63 -2.81
N HIS A 121 14.92 -17.08 -3.78
CA HIS A 121 15.66 -15.83 -3.57
C HIS A 121 14.73 -14.63 -3.33
N ALA A 122 13.56 -14.58 -3.96
CA ALA A 122 12.57 -13.53 -3.71
C ALA A 122 12.02 -13.59 -2.27
N LYS A 123 11.76 -14.79 -1.74
CA LYS A 123 11.31 -14.97 -0.34
C LYS A 123 12.38 -14.58 0.66
N GLU A 124 13.63 -14.95 0.41
CA GLU A 124 14.77 -14.53 1.24
C GLU A 124 14.96 -13.01 1.20
N CYS A 125 14.83 -12.40 0.01
CA CYS A 125 14.88 -10.94 -0.14
C CYS A 125 13.75 -10.26 0.64
N LEU A 126 12.51 -10.75 0.50
CA LEU A 126 11.34 -10.21 1.18
C LEU A 126 11.51 -10.29 2.71
N ALA A 127 11.87 -11.46 3.24
CA ALA A 127 12.06 -11.66 4.68
C ALA A 127 13.16 -10.74 5.23
N GLN A 128 14.27 -10.58 4.49
CA GLN A 128 15.35 -9.67 4.85
C GLN A 128 14.87 -8.21 4.92
N TRP A 129 14.09 -7.78 3.91
CA TRP A 129 13.55 -6.43 3.85
C TRP A 129 12.58 -6.17 5.00
N THR A 130 11.72 -7.14 5.31
CA THR A 130 10.80 -7.05 6.44
C THR A 130 11.54 -6.87 7.76
N GLN A 131 12.71 -7.50 7.94
CA GLN A 131 13.47 -7.45 9.19
C GLN A 131 14.39 -6.22 9.31
N GLN A 132 14.94 -5.71 8.21
CA GLN A 132 16.04 -4.73 8.27
C GLN A 132 15.84 -3.42 7.52
N THR A 133 14.86 -3.33 6.62
CA THR A 133 14.73 -2.18 5.71
C THR A 133 13.37 -1.50 5.76
N SER A 134 12.30 -2.23 6.09
CA SER A 134 10.90 -1.80 5.95
C SER A 134 10.51 -1.39 4.50
N TYR A 135 9.21 -1.27 4.25
CA TYR A 135 8.68 -0.87 2.94
C TYR A 135 7.22 -0.38 3.03
N ALA A 136 6.78 0.39 2.05
CA ALA A 136 5.44 0.95 2.00
C ALA A 136 4.37 -0.16 1.90
N LEU A 137 3.43 -0.16 2.85
CA LEU A 137 2.32 -1.12 2.90
C LEU A 137 1.19 -0.76 1.92
N LEU A 138 0.91 0.53 1.72
CA LEU A 138 -0.20 1.00 0.87
C LEU A 138 -0.24 0.34 -0.51
N PRO A 139 0.87 0.29 -1.30
CA PRO A 139 0.84 -0.32 -2.62
C PRO A 139 0.58 -1.84 -2.59
N ILE A 140 0.89 -2.50 -1.48
CA ILE A 140 0.73 -3.94 -1.31
C ILE A 140 -0.74 -4.28 -1.06
N VAL A 141 -1.36 -3.55 -0.13
CA VAL A 141 -2.73 -3.83 0.34
C VAL A 141 -3.81 -3.25 -0.56
N THR A 142 -3.46 -2.30 -1.44
CA THR A 142 -4.39 -1.70 -2.42
C THR A 142 -4.16 -2.17 -3.86
N ILE A 143 -3.42 -3.27 -4.04
CA ILE A 143 -3.14 -3.81 -5.38
C ILE A 143 -4.44 -4.23 -6.08
N PRO A 144 -4.68 -3.80 -7.33
CA PRO A 144 -5.92 -4.15 -8.02
C PRO A 144 -5.91 -5.61 -8.50
N ASP A 145 -7.04 -6.31 -8.37
CA ASP A 145 -7.20 -7.70 -8.80
C ASP A 145 -6.81 -7.94 -10.26
N ALA A 146 -6.99 -6.94 -11.13
CA ALA A 146 -6.63 -6.98 -12.55
C ALA A 146 -5.12 -7.19 -12.81
N ARG A 147 -4.27 -7.06 -11.79
CA ARG A 147 -2.82 -7.33 -11.88
C ARG A 147 -2.51 -8.84 -11.87
N PHE A 148 -3.46 -9.66 -11.42
CA PHE A 148 -3.31 -11.11 -11.29
C PHE A 148 -3.95 -11.84 -12.47
N LYS A 149 -3.31 -12.91 -12.95
CA LYS A 149 -3.82 -13.71 -14.08
C LYS A 149 -4.94 -14.65 -13.65
N SER A 150 -4.96 -15.01 -12.37
CA SER A 150 -5.95 -15.91 -11.78
C SER A 150 -6.22 -15.53 -10.32
N PRO A 151 -7.37 -15.91 -9.76
CA PRO A 151 -7.64 -15.79 -8.32
C PRO A 151 -6.58 -16.49 -7.46
N GLN A 152 -6.05 -17.63 -7.93
CA GLN A 152 -5.00 -18.35 -7.19
C GLN A 152 -3.69 -17.56 -7.11
N ASP A 153 -3.36 -16.76 -8.12
CA ASP A 153 -2.17 -15.90 -8.08
C ASP A 153 -2.34 -14.79 -7.03
N TYR A 154 -3.55 -14.25 -6.88
CA TYR A 154 -3.87 -13.30 -5.82
C TYR A 154 -3.75 -13.95 -4.43
N VAL A 155 -4.29 -15.16 -4.25
CA VAL A 155 -4.15 -15.89 -2.98
C VAL A 155 -2.68 -16.17 -2.65
N ARG A 156 -1.85 -16.57 -3.63
CA ARG A 156 -0.41 -16.79 -3.41
C ARG A 156 0.32 -15.51 -3.03
N TYR A 157 -0.03 -14.39 -3.67
CA TYR A 157 0.49 -13.07 -3.33
C TYR A 157 0.12 -12.69 -1.89
N ALA A 158 -1.16 -12.80 -1.53
CA ALA A 158 -1.66 -12.54 -0.19
C ALA A 158 -0.99 -13.45 0.84
N TYR A 159 -0.77 -14.73 0.52
CA TYR A 159 -0.08 -15.69 1.38
C TYR A 159 1.37 -15.28 1.65
N HIS A 160 2.12 -14.87 0.63
CA HIS A 160 3.50 -14.43 0.83
C HIS A 160 3.61 -13.15 1.65
N PHE A 161 2.64 -12.24 1.50
CA PHE A 161 2.51 -11.10 2.41
C PHE A 161 2.14 -11.53 3.83
N ALA A 162 1.17 -12.43 3.98
CA ALA A 162 0.67 -12.91 5.28
C ALA A 162 1.80 -13.50 6.14
N LEU A 163 2.75 -14.21 5.52
CA LEU A 163 3.92 -14.74 6.24
C LEU A 163 4.80 -13.66 6.87
N GLN A 164 4.77 -12.41 6.35
CA GLN A 164 5.55 -11.30 6.88
C GLN A 164 4.80 -10.50 7.95
N VAL A 165 3.46 -10.55 7.97
CA VAL A 165 2.63 -9.74 8.88
C VAL A 165 3.00 -9.89 10.35
N PRO A 166 3.27 -11.09 10.91
CA PRO A 166 3.69 -11.20 12.31
C PRO A 166 4.97 -10.40 12.61
N THR A 167 5.97 -10.46 11.72
CA THR A 167 7.22 -9.71 11.87
C THR A 167 6.99 -8.20 11.70
N ILE A 168 6.14 -7.79 10.75
CA ILE A 168 5.75 -6.39 10.57
C ILE A 168 5.11 -5.85 11.85
N CYS A 169 4.11 -6.56 12.40
CA CYS A 169 3.40 -6.16 13.61
C CYS A 169 4.27 -6.11 14.86
N ASP A 170 5.33 -6.93 14.93
CA ASP A 170 6.25 -7.00 16.07
C ASP A 170 7.39 -5.97 16.00
N GLN A 171 7.91 -5.71 14.79
CA GLN A 171 9.18 -4.97 14.64
C GLN A 171 9.01 -3.56 14.07
N TRP A 172 7.94 -3.27 13.32
CA TRP A 172 7.80 -1.99 12.65
C TRP A 172 7.14 -0.94 13.55
N GLN A 173 7.30 0.33 13.16
CA GLN A 173 6.70 1.44 13.89
C GLN A 173 5.16 1.41 13.76
N PRO A 174 4.40 1.52 14.86
CA PRO A 174 2.93 1.44 14.82
C PRO A 174 2.28 2.44 13.86
N ALA A 175 2.88 3.62 13.71
CA ALA A 175 2.39 4.67 12.79
C ALA A 175 2.39 4.25 11.32
N GLU A 176 3.20 3.26 10.94
CA GLU A 176 3.28 2.75 9.56
C GLU A 176 2.21 1.69 9.27
N ILE A 177 1.76 0.98 10.30
CA ILE A 177 0.83 -0.15 10.20
C ILE A 177 -0.61 0.29 10.47
N ALA A 178 -0.81 1.12 11.49
CA ALA A 178 -2.13 1.52 11.97
C ALA A 178 -3.05 2.13 10.89
N PRO A 179 -2.57 2.91 9.90
CA PRO A 179 -3.43 3.41 8.83
C PRO A 179 -3.98 2.34 7.89
N TYR A 180 -3.37 1.16 7.85
CA TYR A 180 -3.66 0.11 6.85
C TYR A 180 -4.18 -1.20 7.46
N HIS A 181 -4.48 -1.23 8.76
CA HIS A 181 -4.86 -2.45 9.46
C HIS A 181 -6.12 -3.11 8.88
N GLU A 182 -7.09 -2.32 8.38
CA GLU A 182 -8.30 -2.84 7.75
C GLU A 182 -8.00 -3.46 6.39
N GLU A 183 -7.18 -2.80 5.57
CA GLU A 183 -6.77 -3.30 4.26
C GLU A 183 -5.87 -4.54 4.39
N ILE A 184 -5.01 -4.60 5.40
CA ILE A 184 -4.26 -5.82 5.75
C ILE A 184 -5.24 -6.94 6.08
N PHE A 185 -6.23 -6.71 6.95
CA PHE A 185 -7.24 -7.71 7.27
C PHE A 185 -8.00 -8.20 6.02
N GLN A 186 -8.39 -7.28 5.14
CA GLN A 186 -9.06 -7.62 3.88
C GLN A 186 -8.17 -8.49 2.98
N LEU A 187 -6.89 -8.16 2.85
CA LEU A 187 -5.95 -8.97 2.06
C LEU A 187 -5.75 -10.37 2.68
N LEU A 188 -5.68 -10.46 4.02
CA LEU A 188 -5.59 -11.75 4.73
C LEU A 188 -6.83 -12.62 4.57
N SER A 189 -8.00 -12.03 4.27
CA SER A 189 -9.24 -12.78 4.04
C SER A 189 -9.10 -13.80 2.90
N ALA A 190 -8.29 -13.48 1.88
CA ALA A 190 -7.99 -14.39 0.78
C ALA A 190 -7.23 -15.65 1.23
N CYS A 191 -6.46 -15.56 2.32
CA CYS A 191 -5.72 -16.70 2.86
C CYS A 191 -6.59 -17.56 3.78
N ILE A 192 -7.37 -16.94 4.67
CA ILE A 192 -8.16 -17.66 5.68
C ILE A 192 -9.36 -18.40 5.09
N LEU A 193 -9.82 -17.98 3.91
CA LEU A 193 -10.92 -18.62 3.18
C LEU A 193 -10.45 -19.60 2.09
N ASP A 194 -9.14 -19.81 1.94
CA ASP A 194 -8.59 -20.70 0.91
C ASP A 194 -8.81 -22.18 1.27
N ASP A 195 -8.91 -23.05 0.26
CA ASP A 195 -9.11 -24.49 0.47
C ASP A 195 -7.83 -25.19 0.99
N ASN A 196 -6.65 -24.62 0.76
CA ASN A 196 -5.39 -25.18 1.20
C ASN A 196 -5.13 -24.86 2.69
N THR A 197 -5.08 -25.90 3.51
CA THR A 197 -4.81 -25.79 4.95
C THR A 197 -3.50 -25.04 5.25
N THR A 198 -2.45 -25.21 4.47
CA THR A 198 -1.17 -24.51 4.69
C THR A 198 -1.31 -23.00 4.49
N ILE A 199 -2.11 -22.58 3.51
CA ILE A 199 -2.39 -21.17 3.25
C ILE A 199 -3.26 -20.59 4.36
N ARG A 200 -4.32 -21.32 4.76
CA ARG A 200 -5.19 -20.93 5.88
C ARG A 200 -4.41 -20.74 7.18
N VAL A 201 -3.58 -21.71 7.56
CA VAL A 201 -2.77 -21.62 8.79
C VAL A 201 -1.78 -20.45 8.74
N GLY A 202 -1.20 -20.16 7.57
CA GLY A 202 -0.41 -18.94 7.37
C GLY A 202 -1.23 -17.66 7.61
N GLY A 203 -2.44 -17.62 7.06
CA GLY A 203 -3.40 -16.54 7.29
C GLY A 203 -3.81 -16.40 8.75
N PHE A 204 -4.04 -17.51 9.47
CA PHE A 204 -4.41 -17.48 10.89
C PHE A 204 -3.29 -16.88 11.76
N LYS A 205 -2.02 -17.22 11.48
CA LYS A 205 -0.87 -16.64 12.18
C LYS A 205 -0.74 -15.14 11.93
N ALA A 206 -0.90 -14.73 10.68
CA ALA A 206 -0.90 -13.31 10.30
C ALA A 206 -2.02 -12.53 11.00
N LEU A 207 -3.22 -13.12 11.01
CA LEU A 207 -4.40 -12.55 11.66
C LEU A 207 -4.23 -12.43 13.17
N SER A 208 -3.60 -13.43 13.80
CA SER A 208 -3.24 -13.38 15.23
C SER A 208 -2.29 -12.23 15.54
N GLY A 209 -1.23 -12.06 14.74
CA GLY A 209 -0.28 -10.94 14.90
C GLY A 209 -0.94 -9.58 14.74
N LEU A 210 -1.82 -9.44 13.74
CA LEU A 210 -2.59 -8.21 13.53
C LEU A 210 -3.54 -7.91 14.71
N PHE A 211 -4.20 -8.93 15.26
CA PHE A 211 -5.08 -8.79 16.41
C PHE A 211 -4.31 -8.33 17.66
N GLU A 212 -3.15 -8.92 17.91
CA GLU A 212 -2.27 -8.53 19.03
C GLU A 212 -1.81 -7.08 18.86
N PHE A 213 -1.38 -6.68 17.65
CA PHE A 213 -1.03 -5.29 17.34
C PHE A 213 -2.19 -4.31 17.60
N GLN A 214 -3.40 -4.63 17.12
CA GLN A 214 -4.59 -3.81 17.36
C GLN A 214 -4.90 -3.67 18.86
N ARG A 215 -4.66 -4.73 19.63
CA ARG A 215 -4.95 -4.73 21.05
C ARG A 215 -3.91 -3.97 21.86
N HIS A 216 -2.62 -4.15 21.57
CA HIS A 216 -1.52 -3.61 22.36
C HIS A 216 -1.10 -2.21 21.90
N GLU A 217 -0.89 -2.02 20.60
CA GLU A 217 -0.37 -0.77 20.04
C GLU A 217 -1.50 0.22 19.74
N MET A 218 -2.58 -0.25 19.10
CA MET A 218 -3.74 0.63 18.79
C MET A 218 -4.72 0.77 19.97
N LYS A 219 -4.52 0.02 21.06
CA LYS A 219 -5.34 0.04 22.29
C LYS A 219 -6.84 -0.21 22.04
N MET A 220 -7.19 -0.92 20.98
CA MET A 220 -8.59 -1.25 20.67
C MET A 220 -9.16 -2.20 21.71
N SER A 221 -10.45 -2.07 22.03
CA SER A 221 -11.07 -2.90 23.09
C SER A 221 -11.19 -4.36 22.63
N ALA A 222 -10.93 -5.29 23.55
CA ALA A 222 -11.01 -6.73 23.26
C ALA A 222 -12.43 -7.16 22.83
N THR A 223 -13.48 -6.53 23.39
CA THR A 223 -14.87 -6.82 23.03
C THR A 223 -15.20 -6.33 21.62
N LEU A 224 -14.77 -5.12 21.26
CA LEU A 224 -15.02 -4.55 19.93
C LEU A 224 -14.28 -5.34 18.84
N LEU A 225 -13.04 -5.74 19.10
CA LEU A 225 -12.28 -6.58 18.18
C LEU A 225 -12.90 -7.99 18.05
N ALA A 226 -13.37 -8.59 19.15
CA ALA A 226 -14.06 -9.87 19.07
C ALA A 226 -15.34 -9.78 18.24
N GLU A 227 -16.14 -8.73 18.42
CA GLU A 227 -17.35 -8.47 17.65
C GLU A 227 -17.07 -8.28 16.16
N SER A 228 -16.06 -7.48 15.81
CA SER A 228 -15.71 -7.23 14.41
C SER A 228 -15.21 -8.50 13.71
N TYR A 229 -14.32 -9.27 14.35
CA TYR A 229 -13.78 -10.50 13.78
C TYR A 229 -14.85 -11.59 13.66
N LEU A 230 -15.72 -11.75 14.66
CA LEU A 230 -16.84 -12.69 14.61
C LEU A 230 -17.92 -12.31 13.59
N GLY A 231 -18.09 -11.01 13.33
CA GLY A 231 -18.98 -10.51 12.28
C GLY A 231 -18.41 -10.72 10.87
N ALA A 232 -17.09 -10.63 10.72
CA ALA A 232 -16.43 -10.69 9.42
C ALA A 232 -16.01 -12.11 8.98
N ILE A 233 -15.71 -13.01 9.92
CA ILE A 233 -15.15 -14.33 9.63
C ILE A 233 -16.23 -15.42 9.83
N PRO A 234 -16.38 -16.38 8.90
CA PRO A 234 -17.31 -17.48 9.07
C PRO A 234 -17.05 -18.30 10.34
N LYS A 235 -18.11 -18.70 11.04
CA LYS A 235 -18.01 -19.44 12.32
C LYS A 235 -17.15 -20.71 12.25
N HIS A 236 -17.21 -21.46 11.14
CA HIS A 236 -16.40 -22.67 10.99
C HIS A 236 -14.89 -22.36 10.95
N ILE A 237 -14.50 -21.24 10.32
CA ILE A 237 -13.11 -20.76 10.31
C ILE A 237 -12.68 -20.29 11.70
N ILE A 238 -13.56 -19.64 12.46
CA ILE A 238 -13.29 -19.28 13.85
C ILE A 238 -12.98 -20.52 14.70
N HIS A 239 -13.74 -21.60 14.55
CA HIS A 239 -13.44 -22.86 15.23
C HIS A 239 -12.10 -23.47 14.80
N GLU A 240 -11.73 -23.37 13.51
CA GLU A 240 -10.41 -23.77 13.03
C GLU A 240 -9.29 -22.92 13.65
N ILE A 241 -9.44 -21.59 13.71
CA ILE A 241 -8.46 -20.69 14.35
C ILE A 241 -8.22 -21.09 15.81
N VAL A 242 -9.30 -21.34 16.57
CA VAL A 242 -9.20 -21.75 17.97
C VAL A 242 -8.50 -23.10 18.12
N ARG A 243 -8.70 -24.03 17.17
CA ARG A 243 -8.05 -25.34 17.17
C ARG A 243 -6.57 -25.26 16.81
N GLU A 244 -6.21 -24.50 15.78
CA GLU A 244 -4.84 -24.43 15.25
C GLU A 244 -3.94 -23.50 16.10
N LEU A 245 -4.49 -22.44 16.69
CA LEU A 245 -3.75 -21.44 17.47
C LEU A 245 -4.38 -21.20 18.86
N PRO A 246 -4.57 -22.24 19.70
CA PRO A 246 -5.31 -22.11 20.96
C PRO A 246 -4.68 -21.14 21.96
N GLN A 247 -3.36 -20.93 21.86
CA GLN A 247 -2.62 -20.03 22.75
C GLN A 247 -2.61 -18.57 22.28
N SER A 248 -3.10 -18.29 21.07
CA SER A 248 -3.13 -16.92 20.56
C SER A 248 -4.11 -16.05 21.34
N LEU A 249 -3.78 -14.76 21.49
CA LEU A 249 -4.68 -13.80 22.11
C LEU A 249 -6.02 -13.72 21.35
N LEU A 250 -5.98 -13.86 20.02
CA LEU A 250 -7.16 -13.94 19.17
C LEU A 250 -8.08 -15.10 19.57
N ALA A 251 -7.55 -16.33 19.62
CA ALA A 251 -8.34 -17.51 19.97
C ALA A 251 -8.92 -17.42 21.37
N GLN A 252 -8.13 -16.97 22.35
CA GLN A 252 -8.57 -16.80 23.74
C GLN A 252 -9.69 -15.75 23.84
N THR A 253 -9.54 -14.61 23.16
CA THR A 253 -10.51 -13.51 23.22
C THR A 253 -11.83 -13.91 22.56
N VAL A 254 -11.77 -14.51 21.37
CA VAL A 254 -12.96 -14.93 20.63
C VAL A 254 -13.69 -16.06 21.35
N SER A 255 -12.96 -17.03 21.92
CA SER A 255 -13.55 -18.11 22.71
C SER A 255 -14.25 -17.59 23.97
N ALA A 256 -13.60 -16.68 24.71
CA ALA A 256 -14.20 -16.06 25.90
C ALA A 256 -15.45 -15.24 25.56
N TYR A 257 -15.44 -14.52 24.44
CA TYR A 257 -16.58 -13.74 23.99
C TYR A 257 -17.76 -14.64 23.57
N HIS A 258 -17.50 -15.73 22.84
CA HIS A 258 -18.52 -16.72 22.50
C HIS A 258 -19.14 -17.38 23.74
N ALA A 259 -18.34 -17.76 24.73
CA ALA A 259 -18.82 -18.32 25.99
C ALA A 259 -19.76 -17.32 26.72
N ARG A 260 -19.40 -16.04 26.75
CA ARG A 260 -20.25 -14.98 27.35
C ARG A 260 -21.58 -14.81 26.63
N GLN A 261 -21.60 -14.90 25.30
CA GLN A 261 -22.87 -14.85 24.55
C GLN A 261 -23.75 -16.07 24.84
N SER A 262 -23.16 -17.25 25.02
CA SER A 262 -23.92 -18.46 25.39
C SER A 262 -24.42 -18.46 26.84
N HIS A 263 -23.75 -17.73 27.73
CA HIS A 263 -24.13 -17.56 29.14
C HIS A 263 -24.92 -16.28 29.43
N ALA A 264 -25.06 -15.38 28.45
CA ALA A 264 -26.01 -14.29 28.52
C ALA A 264 -27.42 -14.91 28.51
N ALA A 265 -28.02 -14.99 29.69
CA ALA A 265 -29.34 -15.55 29.92
C ALA A 265 -30.34 -15.05 28.86
N PRO A 266 -31.34 -15.87 28.45
CA PRO A 266 -32.44 -15.35 27.64
C PRO A 266 -33.00 -14.14 28.40
N ALA A 267 -33.08 -13.00 27.71
CA ALA A 267 -33.64 -11.77 28.27
C ALA A 267 -34.87 -12.16 29.11
N PRO A 268 -34.96 -11.72 30.38
CA PRO A 268 -36.06 -12.13 31.24
C PRO A 268 -37.34 -11.81 30.47
N LYS A 269 -38.11 -12.85 30.12
CA LYS A 269 -39.48 -12.66 29.65
C LYS A 269 -40.14 -11.92 30.80
N TYR A 270 -40.37 -10.61 30.62
CA TYR A 270 -41.27 -9.88 31.48
C TYR A 270 -42.59 -10.66 31.44
N ARG A 271 -42.87 -11.42 32.50
CA ARG A 271 -44.24 -11.83 32.77
C ARG A 271 -44.99 -10.51 32.96
N PRO A 272 -46.08 -10.24 32.23
CA PRO A 272 -46.95 -9.14 32.60
C PRO A 272 -47.43 -9.47 34.02
N GLN A 273 -46.86 -8.75 34.99
CA GLN A 273 -47.33 -8.81 36.36
C GLN A 273 -48.70 -8.17 36.31
N GLU A 274 -49.75 -8.99 36.38
CA GLU A 274 -51.11 -8.49 36.57
C GLU A 274 -51.09 -7.60 37.81
N LEU A 275 -51.21 -6.30 37.58
CA LEU A 275 -51.46 -5.31 38.62
C LEU A 275 -52.83 -5.64 39.22
N MET A 276 -52.83 -6.45 40.29
CA MET A 276 -54.00 -6.64 41.14
C MET A 276 -54.36 -5.28 41.72
N TYR A 277 -55.45 -4.71 41.21
CA TYR A 277 -56.15 -3.59 41.81
C TYR A 277 -56.61 -3.99 43.21
N GLN A 278 -55.95 -3.46 44.25
CA GLN A 278 -56.55 -3.31 45.56
C GLN A 278 -56.86 -1.83 45.78
N THR A 279 -58.14 -1.51 45.63
CA THR A 279 -58.75 -0.24 46.03
C THR A 279 -59.01 -0.22 47.53
N PRO A 280 -58.56 0.81 48.27
CA PRO A 280 -59.18 1.19 49.53
C PRO A 280 -60.09 2.42 49.34
N ARG A 281 -61.19 2.41 50.08
CA ARG A 281 -62.32 3.35 50.06
C ARG A 281 -61.95 4.82 50.28
N ARG A 282 -62.66 5.68 49.52
CA ARG A 282 -62.95 7.12 49.70
C ARG A 282 -62.90 7.64 51.15
N GLN A 283 -62.21 8.76 51.35
CA GLN A 283 -62.69 9.90 52.16
C GLN A 283 -62.20 11.24 51.58
N GLN A 284 -63.19 12.04 51.14
CA GLN A 284 -63.32 13.51 51.11
C GLN A 284 -62.17 14.44 50.64
N ALA A 285 -62.50 15.30 49.66
CA ALA A 285 -61.75 16.44 49.12
C ALA A 285 -61.86 17.70 50.02
N PRO A 286 -61.44 18.94 49.64
CA PRO A 286 -60.67 19.42 48.46
C PRO A 286 -59.57 20.49 48.80
N LYS A 287 -58.70 20.83 47.83
CA LYS A 287 -58.45 22.21 47.33
C LYS A 287 -57.16 22.34 46.49
N SER A 288 -57.38 22.77 45.25
CA SER A 288 -56.67 23.82 44.51
C SER A 288 -55.32 23.58 43.81
N PHE A 289 -55.26 24.18 42.60
CA PHE A 289 -54.15 24.60 41.75
C PHE A 289 -53.56 23.66 40.67
N GLN A 290 -54.28 23.67 39.53
CA GLN A 290 -53.82 24.06 38.18
C GLN A 290 -52.41 23.64 37.69
N SER A 291 -52.42 22.65 36.79
CA SER A 291 -51.90 22.68 35.41
C SER A 291 -50.67 23.54 35.05
N ARG A 292 -49.61 22.89 34.53
CA ARG A 292 -49.11 23.16 33.15
C ARG A 292 -48.01 22.20 32.68
N MET A 293 -48.24 21.66 31.47
CA MET A 293 -47.32 21.37 30.36
C MET A 293 -46.04 20.52 30.58
N MET A 294 -45.90 19.49 29.75
CA MET A 294 -44.90 19.32 28.67
C MET A 294 -44.86 17.81 28.31
N LEU A 295 -45.44 17.40 27.17
CA LEU A 295 -44.80 17.21 25.86
C LEU A 295 -44.05 15.87 25.72
N ALA A 296 -44.47 15.13 24.68
CA ALA A 296 -43.96 13.84 24.26
C ALA A 296 -42.46 13.89 23.89
N LYS A 297 -41.74 12.82 24.18
CA LYS A 297 -40.47 12.53 23.51
C LYS A 297 -40.48 11.11 22.98
N GLU A 298 -40.59 11.05 21.66
CA GLU A 298 -40.42 9.91 20.79
C GLU A 298 -39.12 9.18 21.12
N SER A 299 -39.20 7.85 21.22
CA SER A 299 -38.05 6.95 21.18
C SER A 299 -37.88 6.49 19.73
N PRO A 300 -36.75 6.78 19.04
CA PRO A 300 -36.50 6.15 17.76
C PRO A 300 -35.92 4.75 17.97
N ALA A 301 -36.60 3.79 17.36
CA ALA A 301 -36.09 2.44 17.16
C ALA A 301 -34.77 2.49 16.38
N ILE A 302 -33.75 1.82 16.90
CA ILE A 302 -32.49 1.60 16.20
C ILE A 302 -32.74 0.59 15.09
N ALA A 303 -32.73 1.07 13.85
CA ALA A 303 -32.68 0.25 12.66
C ALA A 303 -31.31 -0.44 12.56
N PRO A 304 -31.23 -1.73 12.20
CA PRO A 304 -29.96 -2.34 11.84
C PRO A 304 -29.45 -1.75 10.53
N SER A 305 -28.25 -1.21 10.61
CA SER A 305 -27.43 -0.60 9.57
C SER A 305 -27.33 -1.49 8.32
N THR A 306 -27.91 -1.06 7.21
CA THR A 306 -27.67 -1.59 5.87
C THR A 306 -26.33 -1.06 5.34
N TYR A 307 -25.23 -1.71 5.67
CA TYR A 307 -23.95 -1.54 5.00
C TYR A 307 -23.46 -2.91 4.57
N PHE A 308 -23.91 -3.39 3.41
CA PHE A 308 -23.21 -4.33 2.51
C PHE A 308 -24.19 -4.64 1.38
N ALA A 309 -24.35 -3.68 0.47
CA ALA A 309 -25.09 -3.93 -0.76
C ALA A 309 -24.25 -4.85 -1.66
N HIS A 310 -24.83 -6.02 -1.97
CA HIS A 310 -24.46 -6.91 -3.05
C HIS A 310 -23.99 -6.17 -4.31
N ARG A 311 -22.87 -6.61 -4.90
CA ARG A 311 -22.59 -6.40 -6.31
C ARG A 311 -22.53 -7.74 -7.04
N ARG A 312 -23.51 -7.95 -7.92
CA ARG A 312 -23.50 -8.94 -9.01
C ARG A 312 -22.61 -8.45 -10.17
N PRO A 313 -22.12 -9.35 -11.03
CA PRO A 313 -21.09 -9.03 -12.03
C PRO A 313 -21.71 -8.47 -13.32
N LEU A 314 -20.97 -7.58 -13.98
CA LEU A 314 -21.25 -7.12 -15.34
C LEU A 314 -19.98 -7.20 -16.20
N GLN A 315 -19.98 -8.26 -17.00
CA GLN A 315 -19.64 -8.36 -18.43
C GLN A 315 -18.31 -7.80 -18.99
N GLU A 316 -17.68 -8.67 -19.76
CA GLU A 316 -16.48 -8.53 -20.57
C GLU A 316 -16.49 -7.35 -21.54
N ALA A 317 -15.33 -6.71 -21.69
CA ALA A 317 -14.86 -6.23 -22.99
C ALA A 317 -13.34 -6.03 -22.99
N THR A 318 -12.67 -6.90 -23.76
CA THR A 318 -11.47 -6.63 -24.60
C THR A 318 -10.25 -5.96 -23.97
N GLY A 319 -9.21 -6.77 -23.80
CA GLY A 319 -7.88 -6.33 -23.38
C GLY A 319 -7.18 -5.42 -24.39
N LEU A 320 -6.32 -4.55 -23.84
CA LEU A 320 -5.13 -3.98 -24.47
C LEU A 320 -4.23 -3.49 -23.33
N ARG A 321 -3.01 -4.04 -23.26
CA ARG A 321 -1.96 -3.66 -22.30
C ARG A 321 -1.66 -2.17 -22.39
N SER A 322 -2.20 -1.38 -21.47
CA SER A 322 -1.88 0.05 -21.35
C SER A 322 -0.67 0.23 -20.44
N ARG A 323 0.50 0.42 -21.07
CA ARG A 323 1.73 0.93 -20.43
C ARG A 323 1.41 2.29 -19.80
N ARG A 324 1.50 2.39 -18.46
CA ARG A 324 1.58 3.70 -17.78
C ARG A 324 3.03 4.03 -17.42
N PRO A 325 3.44 5.30 -17.46
CA PRO A 325 4.79 5.73 -17.08
C PRO A 325 4.95 5.68 -15.55
N ARG A 326 6.07 5.11 -15.09
CA ARG A 326 6.49 5.15 -13.67
C ARG A 326 6.85 6.59 -13.27
N PRO A 327 6.54 7.04 -12.04
CA PRO A 327 6.98 8.34 -11.55
C PRO A 327 8.51 8.34 -11.35
N PRO A 328 9.22 9.42 -11.69
CA PRO A 328 10.66 9.53 -11.44
C PRO A 328 10.96 9.74 -9.95
N LEU A 329 12.08 9.15 -9.49
CA LEU A 329 12.56 9.08 -8.11
C LEU A 329 12.94 10.42 -7.44
N PHE A 330 12.78 11.56 -8.11
CA PHE A 330 13.12 12.87 -7.54
C PHE A 330 12.07 13.95 -7.88
N ALA A 331 11.20 14.25 -6.92
CA ALA A 331 10.70 15.62 -6.71
C ALA A 331 11.42 16.15 -5.46
N SER A 332 12.28 17.15 -5.67
CA SER A 332 13.11 17.80 -4.66
C SER A 332 12.33 18.15 -3.40
N THR A 333 12.92 17.81 -2.25
CA THR A 333 12.52 18.27 -0.92
C THR A 333 12.82 19.76 -0.76
N ASP A 334 11.82 20.52 -0.30
CA ASP A 334 12.06 21.68 0.56
C ASP A 334 10.94 21.75 1.61
N ASN A 335 11.35 22.15 2.81
CA ASN A 335 10.70 21.90 4.09
C ASN A 335 9.46 22.76 4.39
N THR A 336 8.61 22.22 5.26
CA THR A 336 7.70 22.92 6.19
C THR A 336 6.63 23.86 5.61
N ALA A 337 5.43 23.32 5.41
CA ALA A 337 4.17 24.01 5.77
C ALA A 337 3.01 23.00 5.75
N THR A 338 2.41 22.72 6.90
CA THR A 338 1.00 22.33 6.94
C THR A 338 0.19 23.43 6.26
N VAL A 339 -0.61 23.08 5.24
CA VAL A 339 -1.94 23.64 4.89
C VAL A 339 -2.23 23.52 3.38
N ALA A 340 -3.37 22.90 3.09
CA ALA A 340 -4.20 22.99 1.89
C ALA A 340 -3.58 22.63 0.52
N ILE A 341 -3.88 21.40 0.08
CA ILE A 341 -3.82 21.01 -1.34
C ILE A 341 -4.83 21.87 -2.12
N THR A 342 -4.39 23.01 -2.66
CA THR A 342 -5.23 23.86 -3.50
C THR A 342 -5.31 23.28 -4.92
N ARG A 343 -6.51 23.39 -5.50
CA ARG A 343 -6.93 22.90 -6.84
C ARG A 343 -6.01 23.35 -7.99
N TRP A 344 -5.16 24.34 -7.75
CA TRP A 344 -4.24 24.94 -8.73
C TRP A 344 -2.98 24.12 -8.99
N ASP A 345 -2.55 23.28 -8.05
CA ASP A 345 -1.35 22.46 -8.22
C ASP A 345 -1.58 21.27 -9.18
N ARG A 346 -2.84 20.82 -9.30
CA ARG A 346 -3.28 19.91 -10.37
C ARG A 346 -3.29 20.58 -11.75
N PHE A 347 -3.55 21.88 -11.83
CA PHE A 347 -3.57 22.62 -13.09
C PHE A 347 -2.14 22.89 -13.61
N GLY A 348 -1.19 23.16 -12.72
CA GLY A 348 0.23 23.27 -13.06
C GLY A 348 0.84 21.96 -13.58
N LYS A 349 0.46 20.81 -12.99
CA LYS A 349 0.80 19.47 -13.52
C LYS A 349 0.13 19.16 -14.86
N LEU A 350 -1.11 19.61 -15.08
CA LEU A 350 -1.80 19.46 -16.38
C LEU A 350 -1.15 20.30 -17.48
N CYS A 351 -0.74 21.54 -17.19
CA CYS A 351 -0.08 22.41 -18.18
C CYS A 351 1.32 21.89 -18.58
N ARG A 352 2.05 21.22 -17.68
CA ARG A 352 3.35 20.58 -18.02
C ARG A 352 3.19 19.25 -18.76
N MET A 353 2.12 18.49 -18.52
CA MET A 353 1.79 17.30 -19.34
C MET A 353 1.13 17.65 -20.69
N GLY A 354 0.57 18.86 -20.83
CA GLY A 354 -0.14 19.32 -22.04
C GLY A 354 0.74 19.49 -23.27
N GLY A 355 2.05 19.75 -23.13
CA GLY A 355 2.92 20.01 -24.29
C GLY A 355 3.13 18.80 -25.23
N ARG A 356 3.10 17.58 -24.70
CA ARG A 356 3.24 16.34 -25.50
C ARG A 356 1.92 15.60 -25.71
N GLY A 357 1.01 15.65 -24.72
CA GLY A 357 -0.32 15.07 -24.82
C GLY A 357 -1.25 15.83 -25.76
N CYS A 358 -1.27 17.17 -25.70
CA CYS A 358 -2.13 17.97 -26.58
C CYS A 358 -1.65 17.95 -28.04
N ARG A 359 -0.35 17.72 -28.30
CA ARG A 359 0.17 17.61 -29.68
C ARG A 359 -0.38 16.37 -30.39
N TRP A 360 -0.45 15.26 -29.67
CA TRP A 360 -1.03 14.01 -30.18
C TRP A 360 -2.56 14.10 -30.35
N LEU A 361 -3.24 14.80 -29.44
CA LEU A 361 -4.70 14.97 -29.48
C LEU A 361 -5.16 15.99 -30.53
N VAL A 362 -4.38 17.06 -30.78
CA VAL A 362 -4.65 18.07 -31.82
C VAL A 362 -4.37 17.52 -33.22
N ASP A 363 -3.34 16.67 -33.38
CA ASP A 363 -3.01 16.04 -34.67
C ASP A 363 -4.07 15.02 -35.13
N GLN A 364 -4.89 14.49 -34.22
CA GLN A 364 -5.98 13.54 -34.52
C GLN A 364 -7.33 14.22 -34.76
N VAL A 365 -7.55 15.44 -34.23
CA VAL A 365 -8.90 16.06 -34.19
C VAL A 365 -9.05 17.28 -35.11
N LEU A 366 -7.96 17.97 -35.47
CA LEU A 366 -8.02 19.21 -36.27
C LEU A 366 -7.28 19.10 -37.61
N PRO A 367 -7.90 19.48 -38.75
CA PRO A 367 -7.22 19.50 -40.05
C PRO A 367 -6.00 20.42 -40.04
N ARG A 368 -4.87 19.97 -40.59
CA ARG A 368 -3.58 20.70 -40.60
C ARG A 368 -3.64 22.15 -41.13
N ARG A 369 -4.62 22.49 -41.97
CA ARG A 369 -4.86 23.86 -42.45
C ARG A 369 -5.34 24.81 -41.35
N VAL A 370 -6.22 24.34 -40.47
CA VAL A 370 -6.77 25.12 -39.35
C VAL A 370 -5.72 25.30 -38.25
N GLN A 371 -4.90 24.27 -38.02
CA GLN A 371 -3.79 24.35 -37.06
C GLN A 371 -2.75 25.40 -37.47
N ARG A 372 -2.38 25.47 -38.76
CA ARG A 372 -1.46 26.51 -39.26
C ARG A 372 -2.07 27.91 -39.18
N TRP A 373 -3.36 28.04 -39.46
CA TRP A 373 -4.09 29.29 -39.33
C TRP A 373 -4.14 29.79 -37.88
N LEU A 374 -4.39 28.90 -36.91
CA LEU A 374 -4.38 29.23 -35.48
C LEU A 374 -2.98 29.61 -34.98
N ILE A 375 -1.95 28.86 -35.38
CA ILE A 375 -0.56 29.17 -35.00
C ILE A 375 -0.17 30.55 -35.53
N PHE A 376 -0.54 30.87 -36.78
CA PHE A 376 -0.29 32.18 -37.37
C PHE A 376 -0.90 33.31 -36.52
N TRP A 377 -2.18 33.22 -36.16
CA TRP A 377 -2.83 34.25 -35.34
C TRP A 377 -2.27 34.36 -33.92
N ILE A 378 -1.92 33.22 -33.29
CA ILE A 378 -1.27 33.23 -31.97
C ILE A 378 0.07 33.94 -32.03
N THR A 379 0.88 33.70 -33.08
CA THR A 379 2.15 34.39 -33.26
C THR A 379 1.97 35.88 -33.52
N VAL A 380 0.99 36.28 -34.33
CA VAL A 380 0.68 37.69 -34.61
C VAL A 380 0.27 38.42 -33.33
N VAL A 381 -0.62 37.84 -32.53
CA VAL A 381 -1.06 38.42 -31.25
C VAL A 381 0.10 38.51 -30.26
N SER A 382 0.96 37.48 -30.18
CA SER A 382 2.13 37.50 -29.31
C SER A 382 3.11 38.61 -29.70
N VAL A 383 3.36 38.81 -31.00
CA VAL A 383 4.26 39.86 -31.50
C VAL A 383 3.70 41.25 -31.19
N VAL A 384 2.41 41.48 -31.46
CA VAL A 384 1.73 42.74 -31.14
C VAL A 384 1.80 43.01 -29.63
N PHE A 385 1.55 42.01 -28.80
CA PHE A 385 1.61 42.14 -27.35
C PHE A 385 3.02 42.48 -26.86
N THR A 386 4.05 41.85 -27.42
CA THR A 386 5.45 42.19 -27.09
C THR A 386 5.82 43.61 -27.53
N LEU A 387 5.35 44.06 -28.70
CA LEU A 387 5.58 45.43 -29.18
C LEU A 387 4.92 46.47 -28.26
N VAL A 388 3.65 46.25 -27.90
CA VAL A 388 2.94 47.13 -26.97
C VAL A 388 3.60 47.13 -25.60
N SER A 389 4.07 45.98 -25.11
CA SER A 389 4.79 45.88 -23.84
C SER A 389 6.11 46.64 -23.85
N VAL A 390 6.89 46.54 -24.93
CA VAL A 390 8.15 47.28 -25.08
C VAL A 390 7.88 48.79 -25.15
N VAL A 391 6.90 49.22 -25.94
CA VAL A 391 6.51 50.64 -26.02
C VAL A 391 6.05 51.16 -24.65
N TYR A 392 5.28 50.37 -23.91
CA TYR A 392 4.85 50.69 -22.56
C TYR A 392 6.04 50.86 -21.60
N TRP A 393 7.01 49.95 -21.62
CA TRP A 393 8.22 50.04 -20.79
C TRP A 393 9.11 51.23 -21.16
N VAL A 394 9.25 51.53 -22.46
CA VAL A 394 10.02 52.70 -22.93
C VAL A 394 9.32 54.01 -22.55
N MET A 395 7.98 54.05 -22.55
CA MET A 395 7.20 55.21 -22.11
C MET A 395 7.19 55.40 -20.59
N LEU A 396 7.42 54.35 -19.80
CA LEU A 396 7.56 54.40 -18.34
C LEU A 396 8.98 54.75 -17.86
N ALA A 397 9.98 54.58 -18.72
CA ALA A 397 11.38 54.86 -18.41
C ALA A 397 11.74 56.34 -18.08
N PRO A 398 11.03 57.40 -18.52
CA PRO A 398 11.40 58.77 -18.17
C PRO A 398 10.85 59.23 -16.80
N ALA A 399 10.19 58.37 -16.03
CA ALA A 399 9.68 58.73 -14.70
C ALA A 399 10.68 58.46 -13.54
N TYR A 400 11.88 57.95 -13.83
CA TYR A 400 12.92 57.66 -12.85
C TYR A 400 14.31 58.21 -13.27
N VAL A 401 14.35 59.52 -13.57
CA VAL A 401 15.58 60.34 -13.50
C VAL A 401 15.25 61.64 -12.78
#